data_AF-A0A1Y4EYD6-F1
#
_entry.id   AF-A0A1Y4EYD6-F1
#
_cell.length_a   1.000
_cell.length_b   1.000
_cell.length_c   1.000
_cell.angle_alpha   90.00
_cell.angle_beta   90.00
_cell.angle_gamma   90.00
#
_symmetry.space_group_name_H-M   'P 1'
#
loop_
_entity.id
_entity.type
_entity.pdbx_description
1 polymer ?
#
loop_
_entity_poly.entity_id
_entity_poly.type
_entity_poly.pdbx_seq_one_letter_code
_entity_poly.pdbx_strand_id
1 'polypeptide(L)'
;MKKNIFLDFLSPDNWKTYATVPKDPNALRDYTSRLILQLRQSINAAILLTSQYCLLPPAFIVQSNIAFQAVFECSLYLDEHLVYLPLREISIDQYIAKKISEYERVKDNHLGFYNEDHWAFLSKYQNLLIHRNSTMGITIATQWIVLSDKSAIWKPIVERDPWAAERLRPIPMLLKERGESVTLEAVLAESKSSFLGLSRFVNQAIQHEYLKAYISEYNASILSNAPPKPLNENYLIPIESCYYDFRLFSNILDLMGIKHILLDAYPETIVNFIHDEEYDRLVDMYWEICNHYQSSIDVLHVFKELVGAAKTNRRKTFFIFPSIVSRFQNTNFLKEQINRVFDTWQHKKSLFTSYSYGGIGMLTPKQKVFIVHGHDTEKRNQVELFIRRVGLEPIILCNEPSKGKTIIDKFEAYSDVSFAIILYTACDEGREKGKVELSDRARQNVVFEHGFFCAKLGRENVVALHEAGVELPGDLSGVVYVSFESNWKDQLKKEMDAAGIKANWLQG
;
A
#
# COMPACT_ATOMS: atom_id res chain seq x y z
N MET A 1 -17.69 -0.56 3.01
CA MET A 1 -17.91 -1.71 3.92
C MET A 1 -16.73 -2.67 3.80
N LYS A 2 -16.38 -3.38 4.89
CA LYS A 2 -15.38 -4.45 4.84
C LYS A 2 -15.85 -5.55 3.86
N LYS A 3 -14.92 -6.14 3.12
CA LYS A 3 -15.13 -7.15 2.06
C LYS A 3 -14.40 -8.44 2.46
N ASN A 4 -14.86 -9.56 1.90
CA ASN A 4 -14.10 -10.81 1.97
C ASN A 4 -12.80 -10.70 1.18
N ILE A 5 -11.78 -11.47 1.53
CA ILE A 5 -10.46 -11.37 0.91
C ILE A 5 -10.19 -12.58 0.03
N PHE A 6 -9.87 -12.33 -1.23
CA PHE A 6 -9.39 -13.34 -2.15
C PHE A 6 -7.87 -13.49 -2.00
N LEU A 7 -7.41 -14.71 -1.70
CA LEU A 7 -6.01 -15.00 -1.38
C LEU A 7 -5.15 -15.11 -2.65
N ASP A 8 -5.09 -14.05 -3.46
CA ASP A 8 -4.40 -14.05 -4.76
C ASP A 8 -2.90 -14.30 -4.64
N PHE A 9 -2.29 -13.89 -3.53
CA PHE A 9 -0.87 -14.11 -3.25
C PHE A 9 -0.49 -15.60 -3.19
N LEU A 10 -1.45 -16.51 -2.91
CA LEU A 10 -1.24 -17.96 -2.97
C LEU A 10 -1.23 -18.52 -4.40
N SER A 11 -1.55 -17.71 -5.42
CA SER A 11 -1.53 -18.16 -6.82
C SER A 11 -0.13 -18.71 -7.19
N PRO A 12 -0.05 -19.91 -7.77
CA PRO A 12 1.20 -20.49 -8.29
C PRO A 12 1.94 -19.55 -9.26
N ASP A 13 1.17 -18.77 -10.02
CA ASP A 13 1.71 -17.88 -11.06
C ASP A 13 2.54 -16.72 -10.47
N ASN A 14 2.27 -16.29 -9.23
CA ASN A 14 3.05 -15.26 -8.56
C ASN A 14 4.51 -15.70 -8.41
N TRP A 15 4.72 -16.94 -7.98
CA TRP A 15 6.06 -17.47 -7.71
C TRP A 15 6.79 -17.74 -9.02
N LYS A 16 6.11 -18.38 -9.99
CA LYS A 16 6.69 -18.62 -11.32
C LYS A 16 7.14 -17.32 -12.00
N THR A 17 6.43 -16.23 -11.77
CA THR A 17 6.69 -14.94 -12.43
C THR A 17 7.69 -14.07 -11.66
N TYR A 18 7.60 -14.03 -10.33
CA TYR A 18 8.31 -13.03 -9.52
C TYR A 18 9.35 -13.63 -8.56
N ALA A 19 9.29 -14.93 -8.26
CA ALA A 19 10.28 -15.56 -7.39
C ALA A 19 11.59 -15.83 -8.15
N THR A 20 12.70 -15.38 -7.58
CA THR A 20 14.03 -15.81 -8.03
C THR A 20 14.44 -17.03 -7.21
N VAL A 21 14.19 -18.22 -7.74
CA VAL A 21 14.46 -19.49 -7.05
C VAL A 21 15.98 -19.79 -7.07
N PRO A 22 16.63 -19.97 -5.91
CA PRO A 22 18.06 -20.33 -5.87
C PRO A 22 18.32 -21.70 -6.51
N LYS A 23 19.47 -21.84 -7.19
CA LYS A 23 19.92 -23.13 -7.75
C LYS A 23 20.63 -24.03 -6.73
N ASP A 24 21.23 -23.44 -5.70
CA ASP A 24 21.91 -24.19 -4.63
C ASP A 24 20.88 -24.88 -3.70
N PRO A 25 21.00 -26.19 -3.41
CA PRO A 25 20.00 -26.93 -2.62
C PRO A 25 19.79 -26.40 -1.20
N ASN A 26 20.85 -25.93 -0.51
CA ASN A 26 20.72 -25.40 0.84
C ASN A 26 20.05 -24.03 0.82
N ALA A 27 20.50 -23.14 -0.08
CA ALA A 27 19.86 -21.85 -0.28
C ALA A 27 18.40 -21.99 -0.73
N LEU A 28 18.08 -23.02 -1.52
CA LEU A 28 16.72 -23.36 -1.94
C LEU A 28 15.85 -23.77 -0.75
N ARG A 29 16.37 -24.61 0.16
CA ARG A 29 15.64 -25.03 1.37
C ARG A 29 15.34 -23.83 2.28
N ASP A 30 16.33 -22.98 2.53
CA ASP A 30 16.17 -21.77 3.36
C ASP A 30 15.26 -20.74 2.68
N TYR A 31 15.32 -20.64 1.35
CA TYR A 31 14.42 -19.82 0.56
C TYR A 31 12.97 -20.28 0.69
N THR A 32 12.71 -21.57 0.45
CA THR A 32 11.36 -22.16 0.55
C THR A 32 10.78 -22.01 1.95
N SER A 33 11.58 -22.26 2.99
CA SER A 33 11.13 -22.10 4.39
C SER A 33 10.72 -20.67 4.71
N ARG A 34 11.50 -19.68 4.25
CA ARG A 34 11.16 -18.25 4.41
C ARG A 34 9.89 -17.88 3.64
N LEU A 35 9.72 -18.44 2.45
CA LEU A 35 8.57 -18.20 1.58
C LEU A 35 7.27 -18.71 2.21
N ILE A 36 7.31 -19.91 2.78
CA ILE A 36 6.17 -20.50 3.50
C ILE A 36 5.82 -19.65 4.72
N LEU A 37 6.82 -19.18 5.47
CA LEU A 37 6.58 -18.27 6.59
C LEU A 37 5.92 -16.95 6.13
N GLN A 38 6.39 -16.35 5.04
CA GLN A 38 5.80 -15.13 4.46
C GLN A 38 4.36 -15.34 4.00
N LEU A 39 4.07 -16.51 3.44
CA LEU A 39 2.71 -16.90 3.07
C LEU A 39 1.81 -17.03 4.29
N ARG A 40 2.27 -17.71 5.33
CA ARG A 40 1.52 -17.83 6.59
C ARG A 40 1.22 -16.47 7.22
N GLN A 41 2.20 -15.57 7.23
CA GLN A 41 2.01 -14.17 7.67
C GLN A 41 0.93 -13.46 6.84
N SER A 42 0.93 -13.67 5.53
CA SER A 42 -0.05 -13.08 4.61
C SER A 42 -1.45 -13.67 4.80
N ILE A 43 -1.56 -14.98 5.06
CA ILE A 43 -2.81 -15.65 5.42
C ILE A 43 -3.32 -15.09 6.75
N ASN A 44 -2.49 -15.03 7.80
CA ASN A 44 -2.89 -14.46 9.10
C ASN A 44 -3.40 -13.02 8.94
N ALA A 45 -2.69 -12.18 8.17
CA ALA A 45 -3.15 -10.82 7.87
C ALA A 45 -4.48 -10.79 7.12
N ALA A 46 -4.69 -11.68 6.14
CA ALA A 46 -5.95 -11.77 5.43
C ALA A 46 -7.10 -12.19 6.36
N ILE A 47 -6.89 -13.17 7.24
CA ILE A 47 -7.88 -13.60 8.24
C ILE A 47 -8.24 -12.46 9.19
N LEU A 48 -7.25 -11.68 9.64
CA LEU A 48 -7.47 -10.55 10.55
C LEU A 48 -8.18 -9.35 9.88
N LEU A 49 -8.10 -9.21 8.56
CA LEU A 49 -8.64 -8.05 7.84
C LEU A 49 -9.94 -8.37 7.09
N THR A 50 -10.28 -9.64 6.94
CA THR A 50 -11.46 -10.05 6.17
C THR A 50 -12.75 -9.64 6.87
N SER A 51 -13.83 -9.49 6.09
CA SER A 51 -15.15 -9.18 6.65
C SER A 51 -15.76 -10.38 7.37
N GLN A 52 -15.70 -11.55 6.74
CA GLN A 52 -16.28 -12.79 7.26
C GLN A 52 -15.37 -13.98 6.97
N TYR A 53 -14.90 -14.10 5.73
CA TYR A 53 -14.09 -15.25 5.32
C TYR A 53 -13.16 -14.90 4.16
N CYS A 54 -12.13 -15.71 3.97
CA CYS A 54 -11.23 -15.63 2.82
C CYS A 54 -11.65 -16.63 1.73
N LEU A 55 -11.32 -16.31 0.48
CA LEU A 55 -11.57 -17.15 -0.69
C LEU A 55 -10.27 -17.74 -1.19
N LEU A 56 -10.22 -19.06 -1.31
CA LEU A 56 -9.05 -19.80 -1.78
C LEU A 56 -9.46 -20.82 -2.84
N PRO A 57 -9.21 -20.56 -4.13
CA PRO A 57 -9.50 -21.54 -5.16
C PRO A 57 -8.76 -22.87 -4.91
N PRO A 58 -9.43 -24.04 -5.03
CA PRO A 58 -8.78 -25.34 -4.86
C PRO A 58 -7.51 -25.50 -5.69
N ALA A 59 -7.49 -24.92 -6.90
CA ALA A 59 -6.35 -24.89 -7.80
C ALA A 59 -5.04 -24.41 -7.15
N PHE A 60 -5.11 -23.41 -6.26
CA PHE A 60 -3.93 -22.81 -5.65
C PHE A 60 -3.28 -23.76 -4.64
N ILE A 61 -4.09 -24.60 -3.99
CA ILE A 61 -3.64 -25.62 -3.04
C ILE A 61 -2.94 -26.76 -3.80
N VAL A 62 -3.53 -27.24 -4.89
CA VAL A 62 -2.97 -28.40 -5.61
C VAL A 62 -1.78 -28.07 -6.48
N GLN A 63 -1.72 -26.91 -7.14
CA GLN A 63 -0.69 -26.65 -8.15
C GLN A 63 0.71 -26.35 -7.59
N SER A 64 0.84 -25.94 -6.33
CA SER A 64 2.11 -25.49 -5.74
C SER A 64 2.36 -26.13 -4.39
N ASN A 65 3.46 -26.88 -4.25
CA ASN A 65 3.88 -27.47 -2.97
C ASN A 65 4.09 -26.40 -1.88
N ILE A 66 4.53 -25.20 -2.27
CA ILE A 66 4.77 -24.10 -1.33
C ILE A 66 3.44 -23.54 -0.80
N ALA A 67 2.49 -23.29 -1.70
CA ALA A 67 1.15 -22.83 -1.31
C ALA A 67 0.42 -23.92 -0.51
N PHE A 68 0.53 -25.18 -0.95
CA PHE A 68 0.03 -26.34 -0.22
C PHE A 68 0.54 -26.37 1.21
N GLN A 69 1.87 -26.31 1.41
CA GLN A 69 2.46 -26.40 2.73
C GLN A 69 2.04 -25.21 3.63
N ALA A 70 1.99 -23.99 3.08
CA ALA A 70 1.52 -22.83 3.83
C ALA A 70 0.05 -22.96 4.27
N VAL A 71 -0.82 -23.52 3.41
CA VAL A 71 -2.23 -23.76 3.73
C VAL A 71 -2.38 -24.94 4.69
N PHE A 72 -1.60 -26.00 4.53
CA PHE A 72 -1.58 -27.17 5.41
C PHE A 72 -1.22 -26.77 6.84
N GLU A 73 -0.17 -25.95 7.02
CA GLU A 73 0.24 -25.39 8.32
C GLU A 73 -0.81 -24.42 8.91
N CYS A 74 -1.75 -23.94 8.10
CA CYS A 74 -2.85 -23.07 8.49
C CYS A 74 -4.23 -23.75 8.35
N SER A 75 -4.29 -25.08 8.35
CA SER A 75 -5.51 -25.86 8.09
C SER A 75 -6.65 -25.59 9.07
N LEU A 76 -6.33 -25.17 10.30
CA LEU A 76 -7.34 -24.75 11.28
C LEU A 76 -8.26 -23.64 10.74
N TYR A 77 -7.79 -22.75 9.86
CA TYR A 77 -8.66 -21.73 9.26
C TYR A 77 -9.72 -22.32 8.31
N LEU A 78 -9.46 -23.49 7.73
CA LEU A 78 -10.47 -24.25 6.99
C LEU A 78 -11.43 -24.94 7.98
N ASP A 79 -10.89 -25.59 9.02
CA ASP A 79 -11.69 -26.27 10.05
C ASP A 79 -12.69 -25.31 10.73
N GLU A 80 -12.26 -24.07 11.00
CA GLU A 80 -13.06 -22.99 11.61
C GLU A 80 -13.88 -22.17 10.60
N HIS A 81 -13.98 -22.62 9.34
CA HIS A 81 -14.80 -21.98 8.30
C HIS A 81 -14.42 -20.51 8.00
N LEU A 82 -13.16 -20.14 8.21
CA LEU A 82 -12.62 -18.81 7.89
C LEU A 82 -12.07 -18.73 6.46
N VAL A 83 -11.95 -19.86 5.76
CA VAL A 83 -11.56 -19.97 4.36
C VAL A 83 -12.55 -20.86 3.62
N TYR A 84 -13.10 -20.37 2.50
CA TYR A 84 -13.98 -21.14 1.62
C TYR A 84 -13.33 -21.41 0.26
N LEU A 85 -13.77 -22.49 -0.36
CA LEU A 85 -13.20 -23.06 -1.57
C LEU A 85 -14.15 -22.85 -2.77
N PRO A 86 -14.04 -21.72 -3.50
CA PRO A 86 -14.92 -21.44 -4.62
C PRO A 86 -14.66 -22.39 -5.80
N LEU A 87 -15.68 -23.14 -6.20
CA LEU A 87 -15.60 -24.18 -7.23
C LEU A 87 -16.87 -24.22 -8.09
N ARG A 88 -16.71 -24.53 -9.38
CA ARG A 88 -17.83 -24.68 -10.32
C ARG A 88 -18.33 -26.12 -10.37
N GLU A 89 -17.41 -27.07 -10.35
CA GLU A 89 -17.71 -28.49 -10.31
C GLU A 89 -18.43 -28.87 -9.01
N ILE A 90 -19.24 -29.93 -9.08
CA ILE A 90 -20.13 -30.33 -8.00
C ILE A 90 -19.34 -31.01 -6.87
N SER A 91 -18.16 -31.56 -7.18
CA SER A 91 -17.26 -32.18 -6.22
C SER A 91 -15.79 -31.96 -6.57
N ILE A 92 -14.93 -32.15 -5.57
CA ILE A 92 -13.47 -32.11 -5.72
C ILE A 92 -12.99 -33.22 -6.66
N ASP A 93 -13.59 -34.41 -6.61
CA ASP A 93 -13.24 -35.53 -7.50
C ASP A 93 -13.52 -35.20 -8.97
N GLN A 94 -14.70 -34.61 -9.25
CA GLN A 94 -15.05 -34.16 -10.60
C GLN A 94 -14.08 -33.08 -11.10
N TYR A 95 -13.70 -32.15 -10.21
CA TYR A 95 -12.72 -31.11 -10.50
C TYR A 95 -11.35 -31.70 -10.82
N ILE A 96 -10.83 -32.62 -10.01
CA ILE A 96 -9.53 -33.26 -10.20
C ILE A 96 -9.51 -34.02 -11.53
N ALA A 97 -10.50 -34.87 -11.79
CA ALA A 97 -10.58 -35.67 -13.02
C ALA A 97 -10.57 -34.79 -14.27
N LYS A 98 -11.34 -33.70 -14.26
CA LYS A 98 -11.35 -32.72 -15.35
C LYS A 98 -9.98 -32.06 -15.52
N LYS A 99 -9.38 -31.58 -14.44
CA LYS A 99 -8.13 -30.82 -14.50
C LYS A 99 -6.92 -31.65 -14.90
N ILE A 100 -6.85 -32.93 -14.51
CA ILE A 100 -5.84 -33.87 -15.02
C ILE A 100 -5.85 -33.86 -16.56
N SER A 101 -7.04 -33.97 -17.17
CA SER A 101 -7.16 -33.91 -18.63
C SER A 101 -6.79 -32.53 -19.21
N GLU A 102 -7.15 -31.42 -18.55
CA GLU A 102 -6.88 -30.07 -19.06
C GLU A 102 -5.39 -29.68 -19.00
N TYR A 103 -4.59 -30.28 -18.12
CA TYR A 103 -3.20 -29.93 -17.85
C TYR A 103 -2.19 -30.92 -18.47
N GLU A 104 -2.62 -31.99 -19.12
CA GLU A 104 -1.76 -33.07 -19.61
C GLU A 104 -0.61 -32.56 -20.50
N ARG A 105 -0.91 -31.63 -21.43
CA ARG A 105 0.09 -31.04 -22.35
C ARG A 105 1.19 -30.23 -21.64
N VAL A 106 0.89 -29.69 -20.46
CA VAL A 106 1.80 -28.85 -19.66
C VAL A 106 2.15 -29.49 -18.33
N LYS A 107 1.98 -30.82 -18.21
CA LYS A 107 2.15 -31.59 -16.97
C LYS A 107 3.46 -31.32 -16.24
N ASP A 108 4.57 -31.25 -16.97
CA ASP A 108 5.90 -31.01 -16.40
C ASP A 108 6.03 -29.64 -15.69
N ASN A 109 5.17 -28.68 -16.03
CA ASN A 109 5.14 -27.35 -15.39
C ASN A 109 4.16 -27.26 -14.21
N HIS A 110 3.40 -28.33 -13.94
CA HIS A 110 2.32 -28.36 -12.96
C HIS A 110 2.34 -29.66 -12.14
N LEU A 111 3.54 -30.17 -11.82
CA LEU A 111 3.71 -31.44 -11.09
C LEU A 111 2.99 -31.50 -9.75
N GLY A 112 2.85 -30.36 -9.05
CA GLY A 112 2.07 -30.30 -7.80
C GLY A 112 0.63 -30.75 -8.00
N PHE A 113 0.05 -30.48 -9.18
CA PHE A 113 -1.32 -30.89 -9.51
C PHE A 113 -1.49 -32.41 -9.50
N TYR A 114 -0.43 -33.19 -9.70
CA TYR A 114 -0.43 -34.65 -9.75
C TYR A 114 0.06 -35.28 -8.45
N ASN A 115 0.01 -34.55 -7.34
CA ASN A 115 0.33 -35.04 -6.01
C ASN A 115 -0.94 -35.55 -5.31
N GLU A 116 -1.01 -36.85 -5.05
CA GLU A 116 -2.14 -37.50 -4.39
C GLU A 116 -2.40 -36.96 -2.97
N ASP A 117 -1.35 -36.56 -2.24
CA ASP A 117 -1.49 -35.98 -0.91
C ASP A 117 -2.25 -34.64 -0.94
N HIS A 118 -2.04 -33.84 -2.00
CA HIS A 118 -2.75 -32.57 -2.16
C HIS A 118 -4.24 -32.80 -2.41
N TRP A 119 -4.59 -33.82 -3.20
CA TRP A 119 -5.98 -34.20 -3.47
C TRP A 119 -6.65 -34.78 -2.23
N ALA A 120 -5.95 -35.64 -1.49
CA ALA A 120 -6.44 -36.21 -0.25
C ALA A 120 -6.70 -35.12 0.79
N PHE A 121 -5.82 -34.12 0.90
CA PHE A 121 -6.03 -32.95 1.75
C PHE A 121 -7.26 -32.15 1.33
N LEU A 122 -7.36 -31.76 0.06
CA LEU A 122 -8.51 -31.01 -0.44
C LEU A 122 -9.83 -31.74 -0.19
N SER A 123 -9.86 -33.06 -0.42
CA SER A 123 -11.07 -33.88 -0.28
C SER A 123 -11.63 -33.92 1.13
N LYS A 124 -10.83 -33.64 2.17
CA LYS A 124 -11.32 -33.49 3.55
C LYS A 124 -12.24 -32.28 3.73
N TYR A 125 -12.11 -31.29 2.85
CA TYR A 125 -12.76 -29.98 2.94
C TYR A 125 -13.86 -29.77 1.89
N GLN A 126 -14.45 -30.86 1.37
CA GLN A 126 -15.55 -30.78 0.40
C GLN A 126 -16.77 -30.01 0.93
N ASN A 127 -16.98 -29.98 2.24
CA ASN A 127 -18.05 -29.21 2.88
C ASN A 127 -17.84 -27.68 2.83
N LEU A 128 -16.61 -27.21 2.53
CA LEU A 128 -16.28 -25.78 2.41
C LEU A 128 -16.40 -25.27 0.96
N LEU A 129 -16.88 -26.10 0.03
CA LEU A 129 -17.11 -25.70 -1.34
C LEU A 129 -18.25 -24.69 -1.42
N ILE A 130 -18.01 -23.59 -2.14
CA ILE A 130 -19.05 -22.61 -2.50
C ILE A 130 -19.18 -22.53 -4.01
N HIS A 131 -20.42 -22.48 -4.49
CA HIS A 131 -20.71 -22.55 -5.91
C HIS A 131 -20.19 -21.32 -6.68
N ARG A 132 -19.75 -21.56 -7.92
CA ARG A 132 -19.36 -20.54 -8.91
C ARG A 132 -20.16 -20.61 -10.20
N ASN A 133 -20.54 -19.45 -10.72
CA ASN A 133 -21.26 -19.29 -11.98
C ASN A 133 -20.30 -19.05 -13.17
N SER A 134 -19.20 -18.33 -12.95
CA SER A 134 -18.36 -17.79 -14.03
C SER A 134 -17.44 -18.83 -14.70
N THR A 135 -17.30 -18.79 -16.03
CA THR A 135 -16.42 -19.67 -16.82
C THR A 135 -15.07 -19.01 -17.14
N MET A 136 -14.12 -19.01 -16.19
CA MET A 136 -12.85 -18.26 -16.29
C MET A 136 -12.14 -18.36 -17.64
N GLY A 137 -11.94 -19.57 -18.17
CA GLY A 137 -11.24 -19.76 -19.44
C GLY A 137 -11.97 -19.16 -20.65
N ILE A 138 -13.30 -19.21 -20.67
CA ILE A 138 -14.12 -18.59 -21.72
C ILE A 138 -14.13 -17.07 -21.54
N THR A 139 -14.25 -16.59 -20.30
CA THR A 139 -14.17 -15.15 -19.98
C THR A 139 -12.85 -14.55 -20.47
N ILE A 140 -11.72 -15.18 -20.14
CA ILE A 140 -10.39 -14.75 -20.62
C ILE A 140 -10.36 -14.73 -22.15
N ALA A 141 -10.82 -15.81 -22.80
CA ALA A 141 -10.82 -15.91 -24.25
C ALA A 141 -11.67 -14.85 -24.96
N THR A 142 -12.86 -14.55 -24.45
CA THR A 142 -13.71 -13.49 -24.99
C THR A 142 -13.08 -12.11 -24.78
N GLN A 143 -12.57 -11.82 -23.58
CA GLN A 143 -12.00 -10.50 -23.27
C GLN A 143 -10.73 -10.22 -24.05
N TRP A 144 -9.86 -11.22 -24.25
CA TRP A 144 -8.65 -11.05 -25.05
C TRP A 144 -8.92 -10.66 -26.51
N ILE A 145 -10.06 -11.07 -27.07
CA ILE A 145 -10.48 -10.68 -28.42
C ILE A 145 -11.02 -9.25 -28.44
N VAL A 146 -11.83 -8.87 -27.45
CA VAL A 146 -12.61 -7.61 -27.48
C VAL A 146 -11.84 -6.39 -26.95
N LEU A 147 -10.90 -6.58 -26.01
CA LEU A 147 -10.17 -5.47 -25.41
C LEU A 147 -9.37 -4.67 -26.44
N SER A 148 -9.38 -3.35 -26.37
CA SER A 148 -8.64 -2.51 -27.31
C SER A 148 -7.13 -2.55 -27.08
N ASP A 149 -6.34 -2.25 -28.12
CA ASP A 149 -4.87 -2.12 -28.02
C ASP A 149 -4.44 -1.02 -27.05
N LYS A 150 -5.32 -0.03 -26.80
CA LYS A 150 -5.08 1.06 -25.86
C LYS A 150 -5.41 0.70 -24.40
N SER A 151 -6.01 -0.48 -24.16
CA SER A 151 -6.33 -0.93 -22.81
C SER A 151 -5.06 -1.11 -21.98
N ALA A 152 -5.13 -0.86 -20.67
CA ALA A 152 -3.97 -1.02 -19.77
C ALA A 152 -3.38 -2.45 -19.78
N ILE A 153 -4.19 -3.45 -20.16
CA ILE A 153 -3.80 -4.85 -20.29
C ILE A 153 -2.98 -5.07 -21.56
N TRP A 154 -3.46 -4.61 -22.72
CA TRP A 154 -2.83 -4.89 -24.02
C TRP A 154 -1.77 -3.87 -24.42
N LYS A 155 -1.88 -2.61 -24.01
CA LYS A 155 -0.94 -1.54 -24.37
C LYS A 155 0.54 -1.94 -24.17
N PRO A 156 0.96 -2.52 -23.03
CA PRO A 156 2.35 -2.92 -22.84
C PRO A 156 2.82 -4.06 -23.77
N ILE A 157 1.91 -4.92 -24.21
CA ILE A 157 2.21 -6.02 -25.15
C ILE A 157 2.33 -5.45 -26.56
N VAL A 158 1.35 -4.64 -26.97
CA VAL A 158 1.29 -4.01 -28.30
C VAL A 158 2.47 -3.07 -28.54
N GLU A 159 2.82 -2.23 -27.56
CA GLU A 159 3.96 -1.29 -27.69
C GLU A 159 5.31 -2.00 -27.82
N ARG A 160 5.43 -3.21 -27.27
CA ARG A 160 6.66 -4.02 -27.34
C ARG A 160 6.75 -4.83 -28.62
N ASP A 161 5.65 -5.48 -29.01
CA ASP A 161 5.57 -6.28 -30.23
C ASP A 161 4.10 -6.36 -30.70
N PRO A 162 3.70 -5.50 -31.67
CA PRO A 162 2.35 -5.49 -32.21
C PRO A 162 1.97 -6.82 -32.87
N TRP A 163 2.90 -7.48 -33.56
CA TRP A 163 2.63 -8.76 -34.22
C TRP A 163 2.46 -9.90 -33.21
N ALA A 164 3.20 -9.87 -32.10
CA ALA A 164 2.95 -10.76 -30.97
C ALA A 164 1.55 -10.57 -30.40
N ALA A 165 1.10 -9.31 -30.22
CA ALA A 165 -0.22 -9.03 -29.69
C ALA A 165 -1.33 -9.63 -30.58
N GLU A 166 -1.26 -9.43 -31.89
CA GLU A 166 -2.21 -10.03 -32.85
C GLU A 166 -2.25 -11.56 -32.76
N ARG A 167 -1.08 -12.22 -32.64
CA ARG A 167 -0.99 -13.67 -32.50
C ARG A 167 -1.47 -14.19 -31.15
N LEU A 168 -1.31 -13.43 -30.07
CA LEU A 168 -1.67 -13.85 -28.70
C LEU A 168 -3.18 -13.83 -28.46
N ARG A 169 -3.90 -12.86 -29.01
CA ARG A 169 -5.35 -12.65 -28.81
C ARG A 169 -6.22 -13.90 -29.02
N PRO A 170 -6.09 -14.68 -30.12
CA PRO A 170 -6.95 -15.84 -30.36
C PRO A 170 -6.58 -17.08 -29.51
N ILE A 171 -5.38 -17.12 -28.91
CA ILE A 171 -4.84 -18.34 -28.28
C ILE A 171 -5.73 -18.90 -27.16
N PRO A 172 -6.24 -18.10 -26.21
CA PRO A 172 -7.10 -18.66 -25.17
C PRO A 172 -8.36 -19.33 -25.72
N MET A 173 -8.93 -18.82 -26.82
CA MET A 173 -10.09 -19.46 -27.47
C MET A 173 -9.70 -20.80 -28.09
N LEU A 174 -8.58 -20.85 -28.81
CA LEU A 174 -8.04 -22.09 -29.39
C LEU A 174 -7.72 -23.14 -28.31
N LEU A 175 -7.22 -22.73 -27.16
CA LEU A 175 -7.01 -23.62 -26.01
C LEU A 175 -8.35 -24.15 -25.49
N LYS A 176 -9.37 -23.29 -25.36
CA LYS A 176 -10.69 -23.72 -24.88
C LYS A 176 -11.44 -24.64 -25.84
N GLU A 177 -11.34 -24.44 -27.14
CA GLU A 177 -11.90 -25.32 -28.17
C GLU A 177 -11.32 -26.74 -28.11
N ARG A 178 -10.04 -26.86 -27.69
CA ARG A 178 -9.37 -28.15 -27.45
C ARG A 178 -9.63 -28.75 -26.07
N GLY A 179 -10.40 -28.06 -25.22
CA GLY A 179 -10.62 -28.48 -23.84
C GLY A 179 -9.43 -28.23 -22.91
N GLU A 180 -8.43 -27.45 -23.31
CA GLU A 180 -7.25 -27.14 -22.49
C GLU A 180 -7.53 -26.00 -21.48
N SER A 181 -6.74 -25.94 -20.41
CA SER A 181 -6.75 -24.81 -19.47
C SER A 181 -5.97 -23.62 -20.03
N VAL A 182 -6.44 -22.40 -19.79
CA VAL A 182 -5.74 -21.16 -20.19
C VAL A 182 -4.72 -20.81 -19.10
N THR A 183 -3.48 -21.28 -19.27
CA THR A 183 -2.35 -20.94 -18.38
C THR A 183 -1.27 -20.19 -19.17
N LEU A 184 -0.33 -19.55 -18.46
CA LEU A 184 0.81 -18.89 -19.10
C LEU A 184 1.60 -19.88 -19.96
N GLU A 185 1.87 -21.09 -19.45
CA GLU A 185 2.65 -22.09 -20.18
C GLU A 185 1.92 -22.60 -21.41
N ALA A 186 0.61 -22.83 -21.33
CA ALA A 186 -0.18 -23.26 -22.47
C ALA A 186 -0.22 -22.17 -23.56
N VAL A 187 -0.38 -20.91 -23.17
CA VAL A 187 -0.34 -19.76 -24.10
C VAL A 187 1.03 -19.63 -24.76
N LEU A 188 2.11 -19.70 -23.98
CA LEU A 188 3.47 -19.63 -24.51
C LEU A 188 3.81 -20.81 -25.42
N ALA A 189 3.40 -22.04 -25.06
CA ALA A 189 3.60 -23.22 -25.90
C ALA A 189 2.84 -23.13 -27.23
N GLU A 190 1.63 -22.59 -27.23
CA GLU A 190 0.83 -22.42 -28.46
C GLU A 190 1.38 -21.34 -29.38
N SER A 191 1.94 -20.28 -28.78
CA SER A 191 2.38 -19.10 -29.51
C SER A 191 3.64 -19.31 -30.38
N LYS A 192 4.36 -20.43 -30.23
CA LYS A 192 5.49 -20.92 -31.08
C LYS A 192 6.60 -19.89 -31.39
N SER A 193 6.71 -18.80 -30.63
CA SER A 193 7.69 -17.73 -30.86
C SER A 193 8.44 -17.39 -29.56
N SER A 194 9.65 -16.82 -29.67
CA SER A 194 10.43 -16.39 -28.50
C SER A 194 9.86 -15.09 -27.95
N PHE A 195 8.93 -15.16 -27.00
CA PHE A 195 8.35 -14.00 -26.30
C PHE A 195 9.29 -13.49 -25.18
N LEU A 196 10.59 -13.39 -25.47
CA LEU A 196 11.60 -13.00 -24.49
C LEU A 196 11.26 -11.59 -23.98
N GLY A 197 10.78 -11.49 -22.73
CA GLY A 197 10.38 -10.22 -22.11
C GLY A 197 8.88 -9.87 -22.15
N LEU A 198 8.01 -10.74 -22.69
CA LEU A 198 6.55 -10.52 -22.69
C LEU A 198 5.79 -11.38 -21.65
N SER A 199 6.39 -12.44 -21.12
CA SER A 199 5.73 -13.39 -20.21
C SER A 199 5.06 -12.74 -18.99
N ARG A 200 5.65 -11.68 -18.42
CA ARG A 200 5.04 -10.93 -17.31
C ARG A 200 3.73 -10.25 -17.72
N PHE A 201 3.68 -9.62 -18.90
CA PHE A 201 2.48 -8.93 -19.38
C PHE A 201 1.39 -9.90 -19.82
N VAL A 202 1.78 -11.02 -20.44
CA VAL A 202 0.86 -12.11 -20.75
C VAL A 202 0.27 -12.69 -19.47
N ASN A 203 1.09 -12.96 -18.44
CA ASN A 203 0.58 -13.41 -17.16
C ASN A 203 -0.37 -12.38 -16.53
N GLN A 204 0.00 -11.09 -16.54
CA GLN A 204 -0.89 -10.02 -16.06
C GLN A 204 -2.25 -10.02 -16.79
N ALA A 205 -2.27 -10.22 -18.11
CA ALA A 205 -3.51 -10.28 -18.88
C ALA A 205 -4.39 -11.50 -18.52
N ILE A 206 -3.78 -12.64 -18.18
CA ILE A 206 -4.51 -13.84 -17.69
C ILE A 206 -5.06 -13.57 -16.29
N GLN A 207 -4.19 -13.14 -15.37
CA GLN A 207 -4.54 -12.95 -13.96
C GLN A 207 -5.54 -11.81 -13.75
N HIS A 208 -5.47 -10.74 -14.54
CA HIS A 208 -6.43 -9.63 -14.44
C HIS A 208 -7.86 -10.11 -14.62
N GLU A 209 -8.14 -10.82 -15.71
CA GLU A 209 -9.49 -11.32 -16.01
C GLU A 209 -9.93 -12.40 -15.01
N TYR A 210 -9.01 -13.26 -14.59
CA TYR A 210 -9.26 -14.26 -13.55
C TYR A 210 -9.69 -13.60 -12.24
N LEU A 211 -8.86 -12.70 -11.69
CA LEU A 211 -9.09 -12.06 -10.40
C LEU A 211 -10.32 -11.16 -10.41
N LYS A 212 -10.50 -10.38 -11.48
CA LYS A 212 -11.66 -9.50 -11.64
C LYS A 212 -12.97 -10.26 -11.54
N ALA A 213 -13.04 -11.46 -12.13
CA ALA A 213 -14.24 -12.28 -12.06
C ALA A 213 -14.52 -12.79 -10.63
N TYR A 214 -13.52 -13.25 -9.89
CA TYR A 214 -13.70 -13.66 -8.48
C TYR A 214 -14.12 -12.49 -7.58
N ILE A 215 -13.45 -11.36 -7.74
CA ILE A 215 -13.71 -10.15 -6.95
C ILE A 215 -15.13 -9.66 -7.17
N SER A 216 -15.58 -9.63 -8.43
CA SER A 216 -16.94 -9.23 -8.77
C SER A 216 -18.00 -10.22 -8.29
N GLU A 217 -17.75 -11.53 -8.44
CA GLU A 217 -18.72 -12.58 -8.13
C GLU A 217 -18.98 -12.70 -6.62
N TYR A 218 -17.94 -12.51 -5.80
CA TYR A 218 -18.03 -12.65 -4.34
C TYR A 218 -18.01 -11.32 -3.58
N ASN A 219 -18.05 -10.18 -4.28
CA ASN A 219 -17.86 -8.84 -3.69
C ASN A 219 -16.63 -8.80 -2.75
N ALA A 220 -15.51 -9.35 -3.24
CA ALA A 220 -14.28 -9.51 -2.48
C ALA A 220 -13.30 -8.36 -2.74
N SER A 221 -12.19 -8.35 -2.03
CA SER A 221 -11.00 -7.56 -2.34
C SER A 221 -9.76 -8.46 -2.32
N ILE A 222 -8.61 -7.93 -2.73
CA ILE A 222 -7.33 -8.64 -2.61
C ILE A 222 -6.48 -7.99 -1.53
N LEU A 223 -5.59 -8.77 -0.93
CA LEU A 223 -4.60 -8.23 -0.01
C LEU A 223 -3.37 -7.75 -0.80
N SER A 224 -3.30 -6.45 -1.05
CA SER A 224 -2.16 -5.86 -1.78
C SER A 224 -0.86 -5.91 -1.01
N ASN A 225 0.24 -5.82 -1.76
CA ASN A 225 1.60 -5.81 -1.20
C ASN A 225 1.93 -7.04 -0.34
N ALA A 226 1.13 -8.10 -0.45
CA ALA A 226 1.43 -9.40 0.12
C ALA A 226 2.52 -10.09 -0.72
N PRO A 227 3.58 -10.62 -0.10
CA PRO A 227 4.62 -11.38 -0.80
C PRO A 227 4.03 -12.58 -1.54
N PRO A 228 4.61 -12.98 -2.70
CA PRO A 228 5.91 -12.58 -3.22
C PRO A 228 5.84 -11.43 -4.23
N LYS A 229 4.63 -10.94 -4.54
CA LYS A 229 4.42 -9.97 -5.60
C LYS A 229 5.27 -8.73 -5.31
N PRO A 230 5.88 -8.11 -6.34
CA PRO A 230 6.52 -6.81 -6.19
C PRO A 230 5.53 -5.78 -5.62
N LEU A 231 6.08 -4.75 -4.98
CA LEU A 231 5.26 -3.66 -4.44
C LEU A 231 4.39 -3.03 -5.54
N ASN A 232 3.12 -2.81 -5.20
CA ASN A 232 2.08 -2.27 -6.08
C ASN A 232 1.73 -3.14 -7.30
N GLU A 233 2.25 -4.38 -7.38
CA GLU A 233 1.86 -5.33 -8.41
C GLU A 233 0.59 -6.06 -7.97
N ASN A 234 -0.55 -5.67 -8.55
CA ASN A 234 -1.87 -6.21 -8.24
C ASN A 234 -2.64 -6.61 -9.51
N TYR A 235 -1.93 -6.99 -10.57
CA TYR A 235 -2.53 -7.39 -11.85
C TYR A 235 -3.55 -6.40 -12.41
N LEU A 236 -3.32 -5.10 -12.20
CA LEU A 236 -4.23 -4.00 -12.57
C LEU A 236 -5.64 -4.09 -11.93
N ILE A 237 -5.79 -4.87 -10.86
CA ILE A 237 -7.01 -4.89 -10.06
C ILE A 237 -7.06 -3.59 -9.23
N PRO A 238 -8.10 -2.76 -9.38
CA PRO A 238 -8.25 -1.55 -8.58
C PRO A 238 -8.54 -1.93 -7.13
N ILE A 239 -7.89 -1.23 -6.20
CA ILE A 239 -8.07 -1.44 -4.76
C ILE A 239 -8.64 -0.16 -4.19
N GLU A 240 -9.85 -0.27 -3.65
CA GLU A 240 -10.67 0.87 -3.23
C GLU A 240 -10.21 1.48 -1.90
N SER A 241 -9.39 0.76 -1.12
CA SER A 241 -8.94 1.20 0.20
C SER A 241 -7.58 0.62 0.56
N CYS A 242 -6.72 1.44 1.17
CA CYS A 242 -5.45 1.01 1.76
C CYS A 242 -5.62 0.07 2.96
N TYR A 243 -6.86 -0.15 3.45
CA TYR A 243 -7.15 -1.14 4.47
C TYR A 243 -6.66 -2.54 4.06
N TYR A 244 -6.80 -2.92 2.79
CA TYR A 244 -6.34 -4.20 2.25
C TYR A 244 -4.88 -4.14 1.74
N ASP A 245 -3.97 -3.61 2.56
CA ASP A 245 -2.53 -3.56 2.28
C ASP A 245 -1.75 -4.29 3.37
N PHE A 246 -1.15 -5.43 3.00
CA PHE A 246 -0.37 -6.27 3.90
C PHE A 246 0.80 -5.51 4.55
N ARG A 247 1.50 -4.69 3.76
CA ARG A 247 2.70 -4.00 4.23
C ARG A 247 2.34 -2.86 5.17
N LEU A 248 1.28 -2.11 4.86
CA LEU A 248 0.75 -1.10 5.76
C LEU A 248 0.34 -1.72 7.08
N PHE A 249 -0.49 -2.77 7.05
CA PHE A 249 -0.95 -3.46 8.24
C PHE A 249 0.21 -4.04 9.06
N SER A 250 1.15 -4.74 8.41
CA SER A 250 2.36 -5.25 9.05
C SER A 250 3.17 -4.14 9.73
N ASN A 251 3.35 -2.98 9.09
CA ASN A 251 4.11 -1.88 9.67
C ASN A 251 3.39 -1.26 10.87
N ILE A 252 2.06 -1.18 10.85
CA ILE A 252 1.26 -0.70 11.98
C ILE A 252 1.38 -1.65 13.17
N LEU A 253 1.25 -2.96 12.93
CA LEU A 253 1.46 -3.96 13.98
C LEU A 253 2.89 -3.90 14.55
N ASP A 254 3.89 -3.56 13.73
CA ASP A 254 5.28 -3.40 14.15
C ASP A 254 5.47 -2.13 15.02
N LEU A 255 4.86 -1.01 14.62
CA LEU A 255 4.82 0.21 15.43
C LEU A 255 4.22 -0.04 16.81
N MET A 256 3.16 -0.85 16.86
CA MET A 256 2.48 -1.28 18.09
C MET A 256 3.26 -2.36 18.87
N GLY A 257 4.33 -2.92 18.31
CA GLY A 257 5.15 -3.96 18.95
C GLY A 257 4.49 -5.34 18.99
N ILE A 258 3.43 -5.57 18.20
CA ILE A 258 2.62 -6.80 18.20
C ILE A 258 2.70 -7.58 16.88
N LYS A 259 3.47 -7.12 15.90
CA LYS A 259 3.65 -7.79 14.59
C LYS A 259 3.94 -9.28 14.71
N HIS A 260 4.97 -9.65 15.48
CA HIS A 260 5.37 -11.05 15.64
C HIS A 260 4.34 -11.88 16.43
N ILE A 261 3.50 -11.25 17.26
CA ILE A 261 2.49 -11.96 18.04
C ILE A 261 1.30 -12.38 17.17
N LEU A 262 1.02 -11.63 16.09
CA LEU A 262 -0.09 -11.88 15.18
C LEU A 262 0.37 -12.51 13.85
N LEU A 263 1.36 -11.91 13.17
CA LEU A 263 1.75 -12.40 11.84
C LEU A 263 2.56 -13.69 11.88
N ASP A 264 3.35 -13.93 12.93
CA ASP A 264 4.11 -15.18 13.09
C ASP A 264 3.36 -16.23 13.92
N ALA A 265 2.13 -15.92 14.33
CA ALA A 265 1.34 -16.75 15.22
C ALA A 265 0.93 -18.07 14.55
N TYR A 266 0.75 -19.10 15.39
CA TYR A 266 0.04 -20.29 14.97
C TYR A 266 -1.47 -20.01 14.82
N PRO A 267 -2.19 -20.72 13.94
CA PRO A 267 -3.60 -20.48 13.67
C PRO A 267 -4.49 -20.42 14.91
N GLU A 268 -4.24 -21.24 15.93
CA GLU A 268 -4.99 -21.28 17.19
C GLU A 268 -4.96 -19.93 17.90
N THR A 269 -3.85 -19.21 17.81
CA THR A 269 -3.71 -17.89 18.44
C THR A 269 -4.58 -16.86 17.72
N ILE A 270 -4.64 -16.92 16.39
CA ILE A 270 -5.48 -16.02 15.58
C ILE A 270 -6.95 -16.36 15.77
N VAL A 271 -7.34 -17.63 15.69
CA VAL A 271 -8.72 -18.09 15.91
C VAL A 271 -9.24 -17.68 17.28
N ASN A 272 -8.44 -17.81 18.34
CA ASN A 272 -8.85 -17.34 19.66
C ASN A 272 -8.95 -15.80 19.70
N PHE A 273 -7.99 -15.09 19.11
CA PHE A 273 -7.93 -13.64 19.14
C PHE A 273 -9.08 -12.96 18.38
N ILE A 274 -9.54 -13.50 17.23
CA ILE A 274 -10.65 -12.89 16.47
C ILE A 274 -11.99 -12.87 17.23
N HIS A 275 -12.08 -13.60 18.35
CA HIS A 275 -13.24 -13.59 19.25
C HIS A 275 -13.06 -12.66 20.46
N ASP A 276 -11.87 -12.04 20.63
CA ASP A 276 -11.60 -11.08 21.70
C ASP A 276 -12.12 -9.68 21.33
N GLU A 277 -12.57 -8.91 22.33
CA GLU A 277 -12.96 -7.50 22.13
C GLU A 277 -11.81 -6.64 21.56
N GLU A 278 -10.56 -6.99 21.90
CA GLU A 278 -9.39 -6.29 21.37
C GLU A 278 -9.19 -6.50 19.86
N TYR A 279 -9.69 -7.59 19.28
CA TYR A 279 -9.69 -7.74 17.83
C TYR A 279 -10.60 -6.70 17.17
N ASP A 280 -11.83 -6.56 17.66
CA ASP A 280 -12.77 -5.56 17.14
C ASP A 280 -12.18 -4.15 17.26
N ARG A 281 -11.60 -3.82 18.42
CA ARG A 281 -10.91 -2.54 18.65
C ARG A 281 -9.79 -2.28 17.64
N LEU A 282 -8.95 -3.28 17.38
CA LEU A 282 -7.84 -3.16 16.42
C LEU A 282 -8.36 -2.94 15.00
N VAL A 283 -9.27 -3.79 14.53
CA VAL A 283 -9.73 -3.80 13.14
C VAL A 283 -10.63 -2.60 12.85
N ASP A 284 -11.48 -2.17 13.78
CA ASP A 284 -12.33 -0.99 13.60
C ASP A 284 -11.55 0.31 13.60
N MET A 285 -10.58 0.46 14.52
CA MET A 285 -9.66 1.60 14.50
C MET A 285 -8.88 1.64 13.18
N TYR A 286 -8.33 0.51 12.74
CA TYR A 286 -7.59 0.43 11.48
C TYR A 286 -8.47 0.75 10.27
N TRP A 287 -9.67 0.15 10.19
CA TRP A 287 -10.64 0.41 9.14
C TRP A 287 -11.05 1.88 9.08
N GLU A 288 -11.42 2.48 10.21
CA GLU A 288 -11.89 3.87 10.24
C GLU A 288 -10.80 4.85 9.81
N ILE A 289 -9.57 4.64 10.29
CA ILE A 289 -8.42 5.45 9.88
C ILE A 289 -8.14 5.27 8.38
N CYS A 290 -8.08 4.05 7.84
CA CYS A 290 -7.89 3.81 6.41
C CYS A 290 -9.02 4.39 5.54
N ASN A 291 -10.25 4.41 6.05
CA ASN A 291 -11.38 4.98 5.33
C ASN A 291 -11.33 6.52 5.33
N HIS A 292 -10.77 7.13 6.39
CA HIS A 292 -10.56 8.57 6.46
C HIS A 292 -9.35 9.03 5.64
N TYR A 293 -8.25 8.26 5.69
CA TYR A 293 -6.99 8.54 5.02
C TYR A 293 -6.73 7.50 3.93
N GLN A 294 -6.95 7.85 2.66
CA GLN A 294 -6.84 6.91 1.54
C GLN A 294 -5.39 6.66 1.07
N SER A 295 -4.38 7.23 1.75
CA SER A 295 -2.96 7.03 1.48
C SER A 295 -2.31 6.20 2.58
N SER A 296 -1.57 5.15 2.20
CA SER A 296 -0.82 4.31 3.16
C SER A 296 0.19 5.11 3.97
N ILE A 297 0.74 6.20 3.42
CA ILE A 297 1.69 7.09 4.11
C ILE A 297 0.98 7.85 5.23
N ASP A 298 -0.19 8.44 4.93
CA ASP A 298 -0.98 9.21 5.89
C ASP A 298 -1.46 8.31 7.04
N VAL A 299 -2.00 7.13 6.72
CA VAL A 299 -2.42 6.15 7.73
C VAL A 299 -1.25 5.78 8.65
N LEU A 300 -0.08 5.49 8.09
CA LEU A 300 1.09 5.12 8.89
C LEU A 300 1.54 6.27 9.81
N HIS A 301 1.47 7.52 9.32
CA HIS A 301 1.76 8.71 10.11
C HIS A 301 0.81 8.83 11.32
N VAL A 302 -0.49 8.69 11.08
CA VAL A 302 -1.54 8.71 12.10
C VAL A 302 -1.27 7.66 13.18
N PHE A 303 -0.99 6.41 12.79
CA PHE A 303 -0.65 5.35 13.73
C PHE A 303 0.64 5.63 14.51
N LYS A 304 1.66 6.20 13.86
CA LYS A 304 2.91 6.59 14.53
C LYS A 304 2.66 7.64 15.62
N GLU A 305 1.81 8.62 15.37
CA GLU A 305 1.42 9.62 16.37
C GLU A 305 0.59 9.02 17.51
N LEU A 306 -0.40 8.15 17.19
CA LEU A 306 -1.21 7.47 18.19
C LEU A 306 -0.36 6.62 19.13
N VAL A 307 0.51 5.79 18.56
CA VAL A 307 1.45 4.97 19.32
C VAL A 307 2.38 5.85 20.15
N GLY A 308 2.91 6.94 19.59
CA GLY A 308 3.77 7.88 20.29
C GLY A 308 3.09 8.52 21.52
N ALA A 309 1.86 9.00 21.35
CA ALA A 309 1.06 9.60 22.43
C ALA A 309 0.67 8.57 23.49
N ALA A 310 0.39 7.33 23.10
CA ALA A 310 0.14 6.24 24.03
C ALA A 310 1.37 5.94 24.92
N LYS A 311 2.61 6.22 24.45
CA LYS A 311 3.81 6.09 25.29
C LYS A 311 3.96 7.20 26.32
N THR A 312 3.49 8.41 26.03
CA THR A 312 3.71 9.60 26.88
C THR A 312 2.68 9.74 28.00
N ASN A 313 1.48 9.18 27.85
CA ASN A 313 0.35 9.40 28.77
C ASN A 313 0.41 8.66 30.13
N ARG A 314 1.45 7.87 30.44
CA ARG A 314 1.66 7.33 31.81
C ARG A 314 3.13 7.33 32.25
N ARG A 315 3.33 7.68 33.53
CA ARG A 315 4.60 7.64 34.28
C ARG A 315 5.33 6.31 34.03
N LYS A 316 6.59 6.40 33.56
CA LYS A 316 7.69 5.41 33.71
C LYS A 316 7.24 3.97 34.00
N THR A 317 6.60 3.31 33.05
CA THR A 317 6.64 1.84 32.97
C THR A 317 7.31 1.48 31.66
N PHE A 318 8.44 0.81 31.80
CA PHE A 318 9.38 0.49 30.73
C PHE A 318 8.67 -0.13 29.53
N PHE A 319 8.96 0.38 28.32
CA PHE A 319 9.00 -0.44 27.12
C PHE A 319 10.15 -1.44 27.28
N ILE A 320 9.99 -2.49 28.08
CA ILE A 320 10.84 -3.68 27.94
C ILE A 320 10.29 -4.37 26.70
N PHE A 321 10.97 -4.19 25.56
CA PHE A 321 10.89 -5.18 24.50
C PHE A 321 11.37 -6.49 25.13
N PRO A 322 10.50 -7.49 25.29
CA PRO A 322 10.94 -8.75 25.84
C PRO A 322 12.06 -9.28 24.93
N SER A 323 13.13 -9.82 25.53
CA SER A 323 14.19 -10.48 24.78
C SER A 323 13.58 -11.50 23.79
N ILE A 324 14.27 -11.77 22.68
CA ILE A 324 13.80 -12.61 21.56
C ILE A 324 13.15 -13.94 22.05
N VAL A 325 13.59 -14.46 23.20
CA VAL A 325 13.17 -15.73 23.79
C VAL A 325 11.78 -15.70 24.46
N SER A 326 11.23 -14.55 24.86
CA SER A 326 9.92 -14.46 25.53
C SER A 326 8.80 -13.87 24.67
N ARG A 327 9.01 -13.79 23.34
CA ARG A 327 8.01 -13.27 22.37
C ARG A 327 6.86 -14.24 22.09
N PHE A 328 6.95 -15.48 22.54
CA PHE A 328 5.87 -16.45 22.43
C PHE A 328 4.88 -16.27 23.60
N GLN A 329 3.63 -15.97 23.24
CA GLN A 329 2.43 -16.15 24.08
C GLN A 329 2.34 -15.29 25.35
N ASN A 330 2.34 -13.97 25.21
CA ASN A 330 1.68 -13.15 26.23
C ASN A 330 0.50 -12.39 25.62
N THR A 331 -0.64 -13.09 25.53
CA THR A 331 -1.93 -12.52 25.10
C THR A 331 -2.28 -11.26 25.88
N ASN A 332 -1.86 -11.15 27.16
CA ASN A 332 -2.08 -9.92 27.94
C ASN A 332 -1.29 -8.73 27.37
N PHE A 333 -0.07 -8.93 26.90
CA PHE A 333 0.71 -7.85 26.28
C PHE A 333 0.06 -7.38 24.98
N LEU A 334 -0.40 -8.32 24.13
CA LEU A 334 -1.13 -8.01 22.90
C LEU A 334 -2.36 -7.13 23.21
N LYS A 335 -3.22 -7.59 24.11
CA LYS A 335 -4.45 -6.90 24.52
C LYS A 335 -4.13 -5.52 25.09
N GLU A 336 -3.12 -5.43 25.96
CA GLU A 336 -2.71 -4.17 26.56
C GLU A 336 -2.20 -3.16 25.51
N GLN A 337 -1.39 -3.57 24.53
CA GLN A 337 -0.94 -2.65 23.48
C GLN A 337 -2.09 -2.13 22.63
N ILE A 338 -3.03 -3.01 22.25
CA ILE A 338 -4.19 -2.61 21.46
C ILE A 338 -5.05 -1.61 22.25
N ASN A 339 -5.40 -1.94 23.49
CA ASN A 339 -6.23 -1.10 24.34
C ASN A 339 -5.61 0.29 24.53
N ARG A 340 -4.30 0.38 24.79
CA ARG A 340 -3.60 1.68 24.93
C ARG A 340 -3.72 2.56 23.70
N VAL A 341 -3.49 2.00 22.51
CA VAL A 341 -3.54 2.76 21.24
C VAL A 341 -4.98 3.13 20.91
N PHE A 342 -5.92 2.19 21.10
CA PHE A 342 -7.34 2.40 20.89
C PHE A 342 -7.91 3.50 21.81
N ASP A 343 -7.62 3.46 23.11
CA ASP A 343 -8.08 4.48 24.06
C ASP A 343 -7.53 5.87 23.71
N THR A 344 -6.27 5.93 23.27
CA THR A 344 -5.65 7.17 22.79
C THR A 344 -6.35 7.70 21.53
N TRP A 345 -6.71 6.81 20.61
CA TRP A 345 -7.45 7.15 19.41
C TRP A 345 -8.87 7.63 19.73
N GLN A 346 -9.61 6.94 20.58
CA GLN A 346 -10.94 7.33 21.03
C GLN A 346 -10.94 8.69 21.73
N HIS A 347 -9.98 8.90 22.65
CA HIS A 347 -9.81 10.19 23.32
C HIS A 347 -9.57 11.31 22.30
N LYS A 348 -8.60 11.13 21.37
CA LYS A 348 -8.36 12.11 20.30
C LYS A 348 -9.62 12.35 19.48
N LYS A 349 -10.29 11.30 19.02
CA LYS A 349 -11.54 11.37 18.22
C LYS A 349 -12.62 12.17 18.94
N SER A 350 -12.80 11.95 20.26
CA SER A 350 -13.80 12.65 21.08
C SER A 350 -13.58 14.17 21.14
N LEU A 351 -12.31 14.62 21.23
CA LEU A 351 -11.93 16.04 21.24
C LEU A 351 -12.26 16.75 19.93
N PHE A 352 -12.29 16.02 18.81
CA PHE A 352 -12.63 16.56 17.50
C PHE A 352 -14.13 16.58 17.25
N THR A 353 -14.89 15.60 17.74
CA THR A 353 -16.36 15.61 17.63
C THR A 353 -17.05 16.75 18.40
N SER A 354 -16.38 17.35 19.40
CA SER A 354 -16.89 18.54 20.11
C SER A 354 -16.71 19.87 19.36
N TYR A 355 -15.93 19.87 18.27
CA TYR A 355 -15.86 20.99 17.33
C TYR A 355 -16.53 20.57 16.02
N SER A 356 -17.48 21.35 15.52
CA SER A 356 -18.32 21.02 14.36
C SER A 356 -17.55 21.03 13.02
N TYR A 357 -16.60 20.11 12.85
CA TYR A 357 -15.97 19.75 11.59
C TYR A 357 -15.71 18.23 11.58
N GLY A 358 -16.39 17.53 10.68
CA GLY A 358 -16.23 16.09 10.52
C GLY A 358 -14.84 15.71 10.03
N GLY A 359 -14.08 15.02 10.86
CA GLY A 359 -12.82 14.37 10.52
C GLY A 359 -11.93 14.18 11.73
N ILE A 360 -11.22 13.04 11.79
CA ILE A 360 -10.20 12.78 12.82
C ILE A 360 -9.14 13.88 12.67
N GLY A 361 -9.02 14.78 13.65
CA GLY A 361 -7.98 15.80 13.67
C GLY A 361 -6.61 15.20 14.03
N MET A 362 -6.05 14.43 13.12
CA MET A 362 -4.60 14.42 12.94
C MET A 362 -4.37 15.20 11.65
N LEU A 363 -3.65 16.32 11.77
CA LEU A 363 -3.39 17.23 10.65
C LEU A 363 -2.70 16.43 9.56
N THR A 364 -3.45 16.13 8.49
CA THR A 364 -2.92 15.52 7.27
C THR A 364 -1.75 16.37 6.75
N PRO A 365 -0.79 15.81 5.97
CA PRO A 365 0.15 16.64 5.21
C PRO A 365 -0.57 17.73 4.39
N LYS A 366 -1.84 17.50 3.99
CA LYS A 366 -2.72 18.47 3.30
C LYS A 366 -3.08 19.71 4.13
N GLN A 367 -2.79 19.70 5.43
CA GLN A 367 -3.04 20.81 6.36
C GLN A 367 -1.74 21.42 6.90
N LYS A 368 -0.57 20.88 6.57
CA LYS A 368 0.75 21.41 6.98
C LYS A 368 1.37 22.25 5.87
N VAL A 369 1.85 23.44 6.23
CA VAL A 369 2.51 24.39 5.33
C VAL A 369 3.90 24.70 5.89
N PHE A 370 4.94 24.47 5.10
CA PHE A 370 6.30 24.78 5.53
C PHE A 370 6.61 26.26 5.29
N ILE A 371 7.20 26.93 6.27
CA ILE A 371 7.65 28.33 6.15
C ILE A 371 9.17 28.36 6.25
N VAL A 372 9.82 28.66 5.14
CA VAL A 372 11.26 28.89 5.05
C VAL A 372 11.52 30.38 5.29
N HIS A 373 12.42 30.72 6.21
CA HIS A 373 12.72 32.11 6.53
C HIS A 373 14.19 32.34 6.89
N GLY A 374 14.65 33.59 6.73
CA GLY A 374 15.95 34.07 7.19
C GLY A 374 15.93 34.53 8.65
N HIS A 375 16.64 35.62 8.96
CA HIS A 375 16.64 36.19 10.31
C HIS A 375 15.44 37.09 10.61
N ASP A 376 14.67 37.50 9.61
CA ASP A 376 13.49 38.33 9.83
C ASP A 376 12.37 37.53 10.50
N THR A 377 12.24 37.74 11.81
CA THR A 377 11.20 37.09 12.61
C THR A 377 9.85 37.77 12.47
N GLU A 378 9.79 39.05 12.08
CA GLU A 378 8.55 39.82 12.03
C GLU A 378 7.69 39.38 10.85
N LYS A 379 8.27 39.35 9.65
CA LYS A 379 7.60 38.81 8.44
C LYS A 379 7.23 37.34 8.63
N ARG A 380 8.12 36.54 9.24
CA ARG A 380 7.83 35.14 9.61
C ARG A 380 6.61 35.02 10.51
N ASN A 381 6.52 35.83 11.58
CA ASN A 381 5.39 35.83 12.51
C ASN A 381 4.08 36.19 11.80
N GLN A 382 4.12 37.17 10.90
CA GLN A 382 2.93 37.60 10.14
C GLN A 382 2.39 36.49 9.24
N VAL A 383 3.27 35.78 8.54
CA VAL A 383 2.91 34.65 7.68
C VAL A 383 2.45 33.46 8.54
N GLU A 384 3.17 33.13 9.61
CA GLU A 384 2.78 32.08 10.55
C GLU A 384 1.37 32.31 11.10
N LEU A 385 1.09 33.53 11.56
CA LEU A 385 -0.21 33.91 12.11
C LEU A 385 -1.32 33.80 11.06
N PHE A 386 -1.05 34.21 9.81
CA PHE A 386 -2.00 34.08 8.71
C PHE A 386 -2.35 32.60 8.44
N ILE A 387 -1.34 31.73 8.34
CA ILE A 387 -1.51 30.29 8.12
C ILE A 387 -2.31 29.65 9.26
N ARG A 388 -2.01 29.99 10.52
CA ARG A 388 -2.79 29.52 11.67
C ARG A 388 -4.25 29.98 11.62
N ARG A 389 -4.52 31.24 11.23
CA ARG A 389 -5.88 31.79 11.15
C ARG A 389 -6.75 31.08 10.12
N VAL A 390 -6.17 30.63 9.01
CA VAL A 390 -6.90 29.88 7.97
C VAL A 390 -7.01 28.39 8.29
N GLY A 391 -6.66 27.97 9.52
CA GLY A 391 -6.83 26.61 9.99
C GLY A 391 -5.76 25.63 9.50
N LEU A 392 -4.61 26.14 9.06
CA LEU A 392 -3.47 25.34 8.63
C LEU A 392 -2.35 25.34 9.69
N GLU A 393 -1.48 24.34 9.65
CA GLU A 393 -0.35 24.18 10.56
C GLU A 393 0.95 24.66 9.92
N PRO A 394 1.56 25.76 10.40
CA PRO A 394 2.86 26.17 9.92
C PRO A 394 3.98 25.33 10.54
N ILE A 395 4.85 24.79 9.69
CA ILE A 395 6.09 24.13 10.10
C ILE A 395 7.26 25.08 9.88
N ILE A 396 7.99 25.39 10.95
CA ILE A 396 9.12 26.32 10.96
C ILE A 396 10.31 25.63 11.59
N LEU A 397 11.35 25.35 10.80
CA LEU A 397 12.46 24.46 11.20
C LEU A 397 13.20 24.89 12.48
N CYS A 398 13.31 26.20 12.72
CA CYS A 398 14.01 26.74 13.90
C CYS A 398 13.27 26.46 15.21
N ASN A 399 11.96 26.22 15.15
CA ASN A 399 11.13 25.90 16.32
C ASN A 399 11.15 24.39 16.64
N GLU A 400 11.65 23.56 15.73
CA GLU A 400 11.62 22.11 15.88
C GLU A 400 12.81 21.55 16.69
N PRO A 401 12.62 20.52 17.54
CA PRO A 401 13.71 19.93 18.32
C PRO A 401 14.80 19.31 17.44
N SER A 402 16.08 19.59 17.74
CA SER A 402 17.20 19.07 16.94
C SER A 402 17.51 17.59 17.16
N LYS A 403 17.18 16.99 18.31
CA LYS A 403 17.31 15.53 18.60
C LYS A 403 18.65 14.88 18.16
N GLY A 404 19.76 15.61 18.20
CA GLY A 404 21.08 15.12 17.76
C GLY A 404 21.25 14.93 16.24
N LYS A 405 20.29 15.42 15.43
CA LYS A 405 20.27 15.33 13.98
C LYS A 405 20.97 16.52 13.32
N THR A 406 21.50 16.33 12.11
CA THR A 406 22.01 17.44 11.30
C THR A 406 20.86 18.33 10.82
N ILE A 407 21.17 19.54 10.35
CA ILE A 407 20.15 20.46 9.80
C ILE A 407 19.43 19.81 8.62
N ILE A 408 20.14 19.08 7.76
CA ILE A 408 19.58 18.35 6.62
C ILE A 408 18.61 17.25 7.10
N ASP A 409 18.99 16.46 8.10
CA ASP A 409 18.13 15.42 8.67
C ASP A 409 16.85 15.98 9.32
N LYS A 410 16.92 17.18 9.91
CA LYS A 410 15.72 17.88 10.41
C LYS A 410 14.85 18.30 9.23
N PHE A 411 15.45 18.89 8.21
CA PHE A 411 14.74 19.38 7.04
C PHE A 411 14.02 18.27 6.28
N GLU A 412 14.64 17.09 6.11
CA GLU A 412 13.98 15.91 5.56
C GLU A 412 12.84 15.39 6.45
N ALA A 413 13.04 15.38 7.78
CA ALA A 413 12.06 14.86 8.72
C ALA A 413 10.78 15.71 8.83
N TYR A 414 10.88 17.02 8.57
CA TYR A 414 9.77 17.97 8.71
C TYR A 414 9.22 18.49 7.37
N SER A 415 9.77 18.06 6.23
CA SER A 415 9.32 18.49 4.89
C SER A 415 8.16 17.66 4.33
N ASP A 416 7.48 16.86 5.16
CA ASP A 416 6.23 16.17 4.80
C ASP A 416 5.04 17.14 4.94
N VAL A 417 4.92 18.02 3.95
CA VAL A 417 3.94 19.12 3.87
C VAL A 417 3.30 19.14 2.48
N SER A 418 2.17 19.82 2.31
CA SER A 418 1.52 19.95 0.99
C SER A 418 1.80 21.27 0.29
N PHE A 419 2.39 22.24 1.00
CA PHE A 419 2.71 23.55 0.45
C PHE A 419 3.92 24.16 1.16
N ALA A 420 4.73 24.95 0.45
CA ALA A 420 5.84 25.68 1.03
C ALA A 420 5.78 27.17 0.71
N ILE A 421 6.06 28.00 1.71
CA ILE A 421 6.13 29.46 1.60
C ILE A 421 7.56 29.88 1.92
N ILE A 422 8.22 30.54 0.96
CA ILE A 422 9.62 30.95 1.06
C ILE A 422 9.69 32.46 1.28
N LEU A 423 10.33 32.90 2.36
CA LEU A 423 10.43 34.33 2.70
C LEU A 423 11.79 34.91 2.26
N TYR A 424 11.76 35.69 1.18
CA TYR A 424 12.88 36.45 0.65
C TYR A 424 12.93 37.83 1.32
N THR A 425 13.62 37.90 2.45
CA THR A 425 13.88 39.14 3.21
C THR A 425 15.34 39.56 3.07
N ALA A 426 15.62 40.86 3.20
CA ALA A 426 16.97 41.46 3.10
C ALA A 426 17.88 41.06 4.28
N CYS A 427 18.26 39.78 4.37
CA CYS A 427 19.04 39.23 5.49
C CYS A 427 20.55 39.27 5.27
N ASP A 428 20.97 39.13 4.02
CA ASP A 428 22.38 39.15 3.61
C ASP A 428 22.53 40.20 2.49
N GLU A 429 23.75 40.69 2.28
CA GLU A 429 24.11 41.51 1.13
C GLU A 429 25.06 40.72 0.21
N GLY A 430 24.95 40.90 -1.10
CA GLY A 430 25.80 40.21 -2.07
C GLY A 430 25.93 40.96 -3.39
N ARG A 431 26.83 40.49 -4.27
CA ARG A 431 26.98 41.07 -5.62
C ARG A 431 27.58 40.05 -6.58
N GLU A 432 27.32 40.24 -7.87
CA GLU A 432 28.01 39.52 -8.93
C GLU A 432 29.49 39.91 -8.98
N LYS A 433 30.34 38.97 -9.40
CA LYS A 433 31.77 39.24 -9.60
C LYS A 433 31.95 40.32 -10.66
N GLY A 434 32.52 41.46 -10.27
CA GLY A 434 32.75 42.61 -11.15
C GLY A 434 31.81 43.79 -10.91
N LYS A 435 30.72 43.62 -10.15
CA LYS A 435 29.91 44.74 -9.65
C LYS A 435 30.54 45.32 -8.39
N VAL A 436 30.38 46.63 -8.20
CA VAL A 436 30.87 47.34 -7.00
C VAL A 436 29.78 47.41 -5.93
N GLU A 437 28.55 47.67 -6.34
CA GLU A 437 27.42 47.81 -5.44
C GLU A 437 26.98 46.45 -4.88
N LEU A 438 26.64 46.44 -3.59
CA LEU A 438 26.00 45.32 -2.93
C LEU A 438 24.48 45.43 -3.14
N SER A 439 23.83 44.28 -3.24
CA SER A 439 22.38 44.14 -3.31
C SER A 439 21.89 43.34 -2.11
N ASP A 440 20.78 43.80 -1.54
CA ASP A 440 20.06 43.05 -0.51
C ASP A 440 19.59 41.72 -1.09
N ARG A 441 19.74 40.64 -0.34
CA ARG A 441 19.34 39.30 -0.79
C ARG A 441 18.88 38.43 0.37
N ALA A 442 18.12 37.40 0.02
CA ALA A 442 17.80 36.33 0.96
C ALA A 442 19.05 35.53 1.32
N ARG A 443 19.02 34.93 2.51
CA ARG A 443 20.10 34.05 2.98
C ARG A 443 20.28 32.88 2.03
N GLN A 444 21.52 32.43 1.80
CA GLN A 444 21.80 31.32 0.88
C GLN A 444 21.03 30.03 1.23
N ASN A 445 20.83 29.76 2.53
CA ASN A 445 20.03 28.62 2.97
C ASN A 445 18.57 28.72 2.50
N VAL A 446 17.98 29.92 2.49
CA VAL A 446 16.61 30.14 1.98
C VAL A 446 16.53 29.78 0.50
N VAL A 447 17.55 30.15 -0.29
CA VAL A 447 17.63 29.81 -1.72
C VAL A 447 17.78 28.29 -1.93
N PHE A 448 18.61 27.63 -1.11
CA PHE A 448 18.77 26.17 -1.16
C PHE A 448 17.46 25.45 -0.82
N GLU A 449 16.80 25.86 0.27
CA GLU A 449 15.55 25.28 0.76
C GLU A 449 14.40 25.50 -0.25
N HIS A 450 14.37 26.64 -0.94
CA HIS A 450 13.47 26.89 -2.05
C HIS A 450 13.66 25.85 -3.18
N GLY A 451 14.90 25.65 -3.65
CA GLY A 451 15.20 24.66 -4.68
C GLY A 451 14.78 23.24 -4.27
N PHE A 452 14.99 22.88 -3.00
CA PHE A 452 14.55 21.61 -2.45
C PHE A 452 13.02 21.43 -2.51
N PHE A 453 12.24 22.41 -2.05
CA PHE A 453 10.79 22.29 -2.05
C PHE A 453 10.20 22.28 -3.46
N CYS A 454 10.79 23.00 -4.41
CA CYS A 454 10.43 22.89 -5.82
C CYS A 454 10.64 21.47 -6.36
N ALA A 455 11.72 20.79 -5.97
CA ALA A 455 11.98 19.41 -6.38
C ALA A 455 11.07 18.40 -5.67
N LYS A 456 10.74 18.63 -4.40
CA LYS A 456 9.95 17.70 -3.58
C LYS A 456 8.44 17.81 -3.81
N LEU A 457 7.91 19.04 -3.89
CA LEU A 457 6.47 19.30 -3.97
C LEU A 457 5.99 19.62 -5.39
N GLY A 458 6.90 19.94 -6.31
CA GLY A 458 6.53 20.60 -7.57
C GLY A 458 6.44 22.12 -7.39
N ARG A 459 6.65 22.88 -8.48
CA ARG A 459 6.72 24.35 -8.44
C ARG A 459 5.37 24.98 -8.14
N GLU A 460 4.30 24.31 -8.57
CA GLU A 460 2.90 24.68 -8.35
C GLU A 460 2.48 24.65 -6.88
N ASN A 461 3.26 24.02 -6.01
CA ASN A 461 3.00 23.90 -4.57
C ASN A 461 3.96 24.75 -3.71
N VAL A 462 4.63 25.73 -4.34
CA VAL A 462 5.61 26.61 -3.69
C VAL A 462 5.35 28.07 -4.09
N VAL A 463 5.34 28.97 -3.10
CA VAL A 463 5.26 30.43 -3.32
C VAL A 463 6.39 31.14 -2.59
N ALA A 464 7.02 32.09 -3.26
CA ALA A 464 8.03 32.96 -2.66
C ALA A 464 7.43 34.33 -2.35
N LEU A 465 7.38 34.70 -1.07
CA LEU A 465 7.07 36.06 -0.63
C LEU A 465 8.37 36.86 -0.56
N HIS A 466 8.42 38.06 -1.14
CA HIS A 466 9.65 38.85 -1.17
C HIS A 466 9.45 40.31 -0.75
N GLU A 467 10.48 40.89 -0.16
CA GLU A 467 10.55 42.33 0.09
C GLU A 467 10.91 43.10 -1.19
N ALA A 468 10.57 44.39 -1.21
CA ALA A 468 10.93 45.25 -2.33
C ALA A 468 12.46 45.43 -2.38
N GLY A 469 13.06 45.26 -3.57
CA GLY A 469 14.49 45.49 -3.79
C GLY A 469 15.41 44.32 -3.48
N VAL A 470 14.89 43.22 -2.91
CA VAL A 470 15.67 41.99 -2.65
C VAL A 470 15.98 41.25 -3.95
N GLU A 471 17.24 40.84 -4.12
CA GLU A 471 17.71 40.02 -5.23
C GLU A 471 16.99 38.66 -5.25
N LEU A 472 16.39 38.34 -6.40
CA LEU A 472 15.70 37.07 -6.65
C LEU A 472 16.51 36.20 -7.62
N PRO A 473 16.58 34.88 -7.41
CA PRO A 473 17.36 33.98 -8.27
C PRO A 473 16.71 33.82 -9.67
N GLY A 474 17.49 34.08 -10.72
CA GLY A 474 17.00 34.08 -12.11
C GLY A 474 16.55 32.73 -12.67
N ASP A 475 17.16 31.62 -12.22
CA ASP A 475 16.89 30.26 -12.73
C ASP A 475 15.65 29.57 -12.09
N LEU A 476 14.94 30.27 -11.20
CA LEU A 476 13.69 29.82 -10.58
C LEU A 476 12.45 30.43 -11.25
N SER A 477 12.52 30.65 -12.56
CA SER A 477 11.52 31.36 -13.39
C SER A 477 10.14 30.70 -13.50
N GLY A 478 9.95 29.51 -12.92
CA GLY A 478 8.67 28.80 -12.88
C GLY A 478 7.93 28.85 -11.55
N VAL A 479 8.42 29.63 -10.57
CA VAL A 479 7.81 29.78 -9.24
C VAL A 479 7.17 31.17 -9.12
N VAL A 480 6.03 31.25 -8.44
CA VAL A 480 5.31 32.51 -8.23
C VAL A 480 6.00 33.33 -7.13
N TYR A 481 6.37 34.56 -7.48
CA TYR A 481 6.89 35.57 -6.55
C TYR A 481 5.80 36.59 -6.23
N VAL A 482 5.55 36.81 -4.94
CA VAL A 482 4.55 37.74 -4.43
C VAL A 482 5.22 38.77 -3.55
N SER A 483 5.08 40.05 -3.86
CA SER A 483 5.66 41.13 -3.06
C SER A 483 4.89 41.32 -1.75
N PHE A 484 5.60 41.46 -0.63
CA PHE A 484 5.01 41.84 0.65
C PHE A 484 4.34 43.22 0.64
N GLU A 485 4.74 44.11 -0.27
CA GLU A 485 4.15 45.44 -0.45
C GLU A 485 2.81 45.41 -1.22
N SER A 486 2.48 44.25 -1.79
CA SER A 486 1.20 44.02 -2.47
C SER A 486 0.16 43.43 -1.51
N ASN A 487 -1.04 43.14 -2.01
CA ASN A 487 -2.03 42.36 -1.27
C ASN A 487 -1.64 40.86 -1.25
N TRP A 488 -0.53 40.56 -0.57
CA TRP A 488 0.12 39.25 -0.59
C TRP A 488 -0.76 38.15 0.01
N LYS A 489 -1.65 38.47 0.96
CA LYS A 489 -2.56 37.49 1.58
C LYS A 489 -3.56 36.95 0.57
N ASP A 490 -4.15 37.82 -0.24
CA ASP A 490 -5.11 37.42 -1.27
C ASP A 490 -4.44 36.68 -2.42
N GLN A 491 -3.21 37.06 -2.78
CA GLN A 491 -2.43 36.35 -3.79
C GLN A 491 -2.00 34.97 -3.30
N LEU A 492 -1.46 34.87 -2.07
CA LEU A 492 -1.10 33.61 -1.45
C LEU A 492 -2.32 32.68 -1.33
N LYS A 493 -3.48 33.21 -0.95
CA LYS A 493 -4.74 32.46 -0.94
C LYS A 493 -5.05 31.86 -2.30
N LYS A 494 -4.98 32.64 -3.39
CA LYS A 494 -5.25 32.16 -4.75
C LYS A 494 -4.30 31.02 -5.16
N GLU A 495 -3.01 31.15 -4.86
CA GLU A 495 -2.03 30.11 -5.18
C GLU A 495 -2.26 28.84 -4.36
N MET A 496 -2.56 28.97 -3.07
CA MET A 496 -2.90 27.84 -2.20
C MET A 496 -4.19 27.14 -2.64
N ASP A 497 -5.20 27.89 -3.07
CA ASP A 497 -6.43 27.35 -3.65
C ASP A 497 -6.15 26.60 -4.97
N ALA A 498 -5.33 27.17 -5.85
CA ALA A 498 -4.92 26.54 -7.12
C ALA A 498 -4.12 25.24 -6.90
N ALA A 499 -3.32 25.19 -5.84
CA ALA A 499 -2.60 24.00 -5.38
C ALA A 499 -3.50 22.96 -4.68
N GLY A 500 -4.80 23.24 -4.52
CA GLY A 500 -5.77 22.32 -3.90
C GLY A 500 -5.67 22.24 -2.37
N ILE A 501 -5.08 23.25 -1.73
CA ILE A 501 -5.00 23.33 -0.26
C ILE A 501 -6.37 23.72 0.31
N LYS A 502 -6.89 22.91 1.23
CA LYS A 502 -8.16 23.17 1.89
C LYS A 502 -7.94 24.02 3.14
N ALA A 503 -8.26 25.31 3.07
CA ALA A 503 -8.18 26.22 4.21
C ALA A 503 -9.53 26.90 4.52
N ASN A 504 -9.66 27.42 5.74
CA ASN A 504 -10.84 28.15 6.19
C ASN A 504 -10.77 29.60 5.73
N TRP A 505 -11.36 29.87 4.57
CA TRP A 505 -11.33 31.19 3.94
C TRP A 505 -12.44 32.16 4.41
N LEU A 506 -13.16 31.85 5.49
CA LEU A 506 -14.22 32.68 6.11
C LEU A 506 -13.62 33.57 7.22
N GLN A 507 -13.82 34.88 7.36
CA GLN A 507 -14.58 35.91 6.65
C GLN A 507 -13.68 37.16 6.55
N GLY A 508 -13.81 37.91 5.45
CA GLY A 508 -13.74 39.37 5.49
C GLY A 508 -15.14 39.92 5.64
#